data_AF-A0A2X2K231-F1
#
_entry.id   AF-A0A2X2K231-F1
#
_cell.length_a   1.000
_cell.length_b   1.000
_cell.length_c   1.000
_cell.angle_alpha   90.00
_cell.angle_beta   90.00
_cell.angle_gamma   90.00
#
_symmetry.space_group_name_H-M   'P 1'
#
loop_
_entity.id
_entity.type
_entity.pdbx_description
1 polymer ?
#
loop_
_entity_poly.entity_id
_entity_poly.type
_entity_poly.pdbx_seq_one_letter_code
_entity_poly.pdbx_strand_id
1 'polypeptide(L)'
;MYIGSTDKRGLHHLVYEIVDNSVDEVLNGYGNEIDVTINKDGSISIEDNGRGMPTGIHKSGKPTVEVIFTVLHAGGKFGQGGYKTSGGLHGVGASVVNALSEWLEVEIHRDGNIYHQSFKNGGSPSSGLVKKGKTKKTGTKVTFKPDDTIF
;
A
#
# COMPACT_ATOMS: atom_id res chain seq x y z
N MET A 1 2.76 0.86 -19.91
CA MET A 1 1.46 0.16 -19.74
C MET A 1 0.82 0.49 -18.39
N TYR A 2 1.49 0.23 -17.25
CA TYR A 2 0.90 0.42 -15.93
C TYR A 2 0.93 1.86 -15.39
N ILE A 3 2.05 2.58 -15.57
CA ILE A 3 2.26 3.93 -15.00
C ILE A 3 2.40 5.04 -16.06
N GLY A 4 2.06 4.74 -17.31
CA GLY A 4 2.17 5.67 -18.45
C GLY A 4 3.59 5.81 -19.00
N SER A 5 4.55 6.28 -18.20
CA SER A 5 5.96 6.50 -18.57
C SER A 5 6.91 6.04 -17.46
N THR A 6 8.20 6.00 -17.73
CA THR A 6 9.27 5.85 -16.71
C THR A 6 10.07 7.13 -16.53
N ASP A 7 9.54 8.27 -16.98
CA ASP A 7 10.08 9.58 -16.65
C ASP A 7 9.51 10.08 -15.30
N LYS A 8 9.79 11.33 -14.95
CA LYS A 8 9.24 11.98 -13.75
C LYS A 8 7.73 11.81 -13.55
N ARG A 9 6.93 11.72 -14.63
CA ARG A 9 5.47 11.56 -14.52
C ARG A 9 5.12 10.18 -13.98
N GLY A 10 5.78 9.15 -14.48
CA GLY A 10 5.65 7.78 -13.99
C GLY A 10 6.09 7.63 -12.55
N LEU A 11 7.21 8.28 -12.18
CA LEU A 11 7.70 8.29 -10.82
C LEU A 11 6.67 8.88 -9.83
N HIS A 12 6.08 10.04 -10.17
CA HIS A 12 5.04 10.65 -9.33
C HIS A 12 3.74 9.84 -9.33
N HIS A 13 3.46 9.09 -10.41
CA HIS A 13 2.31 8.18 -10.46
C HIS A 13 2.36 7.14 -9.34
N LEU A 14 3.55 6.65 -8.97
CA LEU A 14 3.69 5.72 -7.84
C LEU A 14 3.17 6.32 -6.53
N VAL A 15 3.45 7.60 -6.31
CA VAL A 15 2.96 8.34 -5.13
C VAL A 15 1.44 8.46 -5.18
N TYR A 16 0.88 8.82 -6.34
CA TYR A 16 -0.56 8.95 -6.52
C TYR A 16 -1.31 7.65 -6.23
N GLU A 17 -0.81 6.51 -6.68
CA GLU A 17 -1.45 5.21 -6.42
C GLU A 17 -1.58 4.89 -4.93
N ILE A 18 -0.57 5.25 -4.12
CA ILE A 18 -0.66 5.02 -2.67
C ILE A 18 -1.54 6.07 -2.00
N VAL A 19 -1.42 7.35 -2.38
CA VAL A 19 -2.27 8.43 -1.85
C VAL A 19 -3.75 8.17 -2.16
N ASP A 20 -4.09 7.73 -3.37
CA ASP A 20 -5.47 7.44 -3.77
C ASP A 20 -6.08 6.30 -2.95
N ASN A 21 -5.27 5.32 -2.53
CA ASN A 21 -5.73 4.28 -1.61
C ASN A 21 -6.10 4.86 -0.22
N SER A 22 -5.33 5.81 0.28
CA SER A 22 -5.62 6.52 1.54
C SER A 22 -6.83 7.45 1.39
N VAL A 23 -6.97 8.16 0.26
CA VAL A 23 -8.15 8.99 -0.04
C VAL A 23 -9.41 8.14 -0.10
N ASP A 24 -9.35 6.94 -0.68
CA ASP A 24 -10.49 6.02 -0.72
C ASP A 24 -10.95 5.60 0.69
N GLU A 25 -10.07 5.49 1.69
CA GLU A 25 -10.50 5.28 3.08
C GLU A 25 -11.29 6.48 3.61
N VAL A 26 -10.78 7.70 3.40
CA VAL A 26 -11.41 8.95 3.83
C VAL A 26 -12.77 9.15 3.18
N LEU A 27 -12.89 8.89 1.87
CA LEU A 27 -14.15 8.96 1.12
C LEU A 27 -15.21 7.98 1.67
N ASN A 28 -14.79 6.92 2.34
CA ASN A 28 -15.67 5.94 2.97
C ASN A 28 -15.91 6.20 4.46
N GLY A 29 -15.47 7.36 4.95
CA GLY A 29 -15.70 7.82 6.32
C GLY A 29 -14.69 7.30 7.33
N TYR A 30 -13.53 6.81 6.87
CA TYR A 30 -12.47 6.29 7.73
C TYR A 30 -11.21 7.14 7.61
N GLY A 31 -10.77 7.70 8.73
CA GLY A 31 -9.65 8.62 8.75
C GLY A 31 -10.00 10.02 8.27
N ASN A 32 -9.13 10.96 8.55
CA ASN A 32 -9.26 12.38 8.23
C ASN A 32 -7.91 13.07 7.98
N GLU A 33 -6.81 12.32 8.03
CA GLU A 33 -5.45 12.80 7.89
C GLU A 33 -4.66 11.83 7.01
N ILE A 34 -3.91 12.39 6.07
CA ILE A 34 -3.00 11.66 5.18
C ILE A 34 -1.69 12.46 5.15
N ASP A 35 -0.64 11.86 5.67
CA ASP A 35 0.70 12.43 5.70
C ASP A 35 1.54 11.86 4.57
N VAL A 36 2.15 12.74 3.77
CA VAL A 36 3.12 12.36 2.73
C VAL A 36 4.48 12.93 3.10
N THR A 37 5.46 12.05 3.29
CA THR A 37 6.83 12.42 3.66
C THR A 37 7.80 11.98 2.57
N ILE A 38 8.63 12.90 2.09
CA ILE A 38 9.82 12.58 1.30
C ILE A 38 10.98 12.41 2.27
N ASN A 39 11.49 11.18 2.40
CA ASN A 39 12.54 10.85 3.34
C ASN A 39 13.91 11.31 2.83
N LYS A 40 14.90 11.41 3.73
CA LYS A 40 16.26 11.87 3.39
C LYS A 40 16.97 10.99 2.37
N ASP A 41 16.64 9.70 2.35
CA ASP A 41 17.19 8.73 1.39
C ASP A 41 16.44 8.76 0.04
N GLY A 42 15.45 9.63 -0.12
CA GLY A 42 14.62 9.73 -1.31
C GLY A 42 13.52 8.67 -1.43
N SER A 43 13.30 7.85 -0.39
CA SER A 43 12.07 7.05 -0.27
C SER A 43 10.88 7.95 0.07
N ILE A 44 9.67 7.47 -0.21
CA ILE A 44 8.43 8.20 0.06
C ILE A 44 7.58 7.38 1.03
N SER A 45 7.14 8.02 2.11
CA SER A 45 6.18 7.46 3.07
C SER A 45 4.82 8.13 2.91
N ILE A 46 3.76 7.33 2.85
CA ILE A 46 2.37 7.78 2.90
C ILE A 46 1.73 7.07 4.10
N GLU A 47 1.20 7.85 5.03
CA GLU A 47 0.55 7.36 6.25
C GLU A 47 -0.87 7.92 6.33
N ASP A 48 -1.86 7.05 6.48
CA ASP A 48 -3.24 7.41 6.77
C ASP A 48 -3.68 6.90 8.14
N ASN A 49 -4.74 7.50 8.67
CA ASN A 49 -5.42 7.05 9.87
C ASN A 49 -6.77 6.36 9.56
N GLY A 50 -6.87 5.66 8.42
CA GLY A 50 -8.03 4.88 8.01
C GLY A 50 -8.25 3.61 8.83
N ARG A 51 -8.94 2.61 8.28
CA ARG A 51 -9.19 1.31 8.96
C ARG A 51 -7.93 0.46 9.11
N GLY A 52 -6.95 0.69 8.25
CA GLY A 52 -5.81 -0.19 8.05
C GLY A 52 -6.14 -1.42 7.18
N MET A 53 -5.19 -1.88 6.36
CA MET A 53 -5.39 -3.05 5.49
C MET A 53 -5.81 -4.31 6.30
N PRO A 54 -6.59 -5.25 5.73
CA PRO A 54 -6.88 -6.51 6.39
C PRO A 54 -5.61 -7.33 6.64
N THR A 55 -5.44 -7.80 7.88
CA THR A 55 -4.23 -8.52 8.33
C THR A 55 -4.43 -10.04 8.39
N GLY A 56 -5.62 -10.52 8.04
CA GLY A 56 -5.96 -11.94 7.99
C GLY A 56 -5.43 -12.66 6.74
N ILE A 57 -5.57 -13.98 6.73
CA ILE A 57 -5.21 -14.84 5.60
C ILE A 57 -6.27 -14.75 4.49
N HIS A 58 -5.84 -14.47 3.27
CA HIS A 58 -6.66 -14.49 2.07
C HIS A 58 -6.96 -15.93 1.63
N LYS A 59 -8.01 -16.14 0.83
CA LYS A 59 -8.39 -17.46 0.26
C LYS A 59 -7.28 -18.20 -0.50
N SER A 60 -6.23 -17.49 -0.92
CA SER A 60 -5.04 -18.06 -1.55
C SER A 60 -4.06 -18.70 -0.56
N GLY A 61 -4.30 -18.59 0.76
CA GLY A 61 -3.40 -19.07 1.81
C GLY A 61 -2.30 -18.08 2.22
N LYS A 62 -2.24 -16.90 1.59
CA LYS A 62 -1.27 -15.84 1.90
C LYS A 62 -1.89 -14.73 2.76
N PRO A 63 -1.10 -13.96 3.54
CA PRO A 63 -1.61 -12.73 4.17
C PRO A 63 -2.27 -11.82 3.13
N THR A 64 -3.41 -11.22 3.48
CA THR A 64 -4.15 -10.34 2.55
C THR A 64 -3.29 -9.15 2.10
N VAL A 65 -2.46 -8.63 3.00
CA VAL A 65 -1.46 -7.57 2.72
C VAL A 65 -0.51 -8.00 1.60
N GLU A 66 0.06 -9.21 1.69
CA GLU A 66 0.93 -9.75 0.65
C GLU A 66 0.19 -9.84 -0.69
N VAL A 67 -1.06 -10.29 -0.69
CA VAL A 67 -1.86 -10.37 -1.92
C VAL A 67 -2.06 -8.99 -2.55
N ILE A 68 -2.36 -7.95 -1.75
CA ILE A 68 -2.52 -6.57 -2.24
C ILE A 68 -1.26 -6.07 -2.94
N PHE A 69 -0.08 -6.37 -2.40
CA PHE A 69 1.20 -5.89 -2.93
C PHE A 69 1.85 -6.80 -3.97
N THR A 70 1.37 -8.03 -4.19
CA THR A 70 2.05 -9.01 -5.08
C THR A 70 1.16 -9.59 -6.17
N VAL A 71 -0.15 -9.39 -6.12
CA VAL A 71 -1.08 -9.95 -7.11
C VAL A 71 -1.77 -8.80 -7.85
N LEU A 72 -1.63 -8.78 -9.17
CA LEU A 72 -2.38 -7.87 -10.04
C LEU A 72 -3.86 -8.25 -10.04
N HIS A 73 -4.73 -7.25 -10.15
CA HIS A 73 -6.19 -7.40 -10.13
C HIS A 73 -6.73 -8.01 -8.82
N ALA A 74 -6.06 -7.74 -7.71
CA ALA A 74 -6.50 -8.11 -6.38
C ALA A 74 -6.87 -6.86 -5.57
N GLY A 75 -8.07 -6.84 -4.97
CA GLY A 75 -8.53 -5.70 -4.18
C GLY A 75 -9.97 -5.82 -3.72
N GLY A 76 -10.35 -5.00 -2.74
CA GLY A 76 -11.71 -4.95 -2.18
C GLY A 76 -12.67 -4.00 -2.90
N LYS A 77 -12.21 -3.36 -4.00
CA LYS A 77 -12.91 -2.27 -4.69
C LYS A 77 -13.76 -2.74 -5.89
N PHE A 78 -13.92 -4.04 -6.08
CA PHE A 78 -14.72 -4.65 -7.16
C PHE A 78 -16.22 -4.81 -6.82
N GLY A 79 -16.80 -3.89 -6.05
CA GLY A 79 -18.23 -3.93 -5.69
C GLY A 79 -18.61 -4.93 -4.58
N GLN A 80 -17.64 -5.51 -3.87
CA GLN A 80 -17.88 -6.46 -2.77
C GLN A 80 -18.28 -5.79 -1.43
N GLY A 81 -18.70 -4.52 -1.45
CA GLY A 81 -19.17 -3.78 -0.27
C GLY A 81 -18.09 -3.23 0.67
N GLY A 82 -16.80 -3.45 0.39
CA GLY A 82 -15.70 -2.89 1.19
C GLY A 82 -15.53 -1.36 1.07
N TYR A 83 -15.98 -0.80 -0.06
CA TYR A 83 -15.98 0.62 -0.40
C TYR A 83 -17.29 0.96 -1.12
N LYS A 84 -17.99 2.01 -0.69
CA LYS A 84 -19.19 2.58 -1.33
C LYS A 84 -18.83 3.37 -2.60
N THR A 85 -17.68 4.03 -2.59
CA THR A 85 -17.13 4.78 -3.73
C THR A 85 -15.61 4.69 -3.66
N SER A 86 -14.94 4.55 -4.80
CA SER A 86 -13.49 4.54 -4.87
C SER A 86 -12.98 5.04 -6.21
N GLY A 87 -11.87 5.79 -6.21
CA GLY A 87 -11.13 6.14 -7.41
C GLY A 87 -10.38 4.94 -8.00
N GLY A 88 -9.82 4.09 -7.13
CA GLY A 88 -9.12 2.87 -7.55
C GLY A 88 -10.07 1.74 -7.90
N LEU A 89 -10.09 1.28 -9.15
CA LEU A 89 -11.00 0.21 -9.61
C LEU A 89 -10.30 -1.01 -10.21
N HIS A 90 -9.03 -0.91 -10.57
CA HIS A 90 -8.33 -1.95 -11.31
C HIS A 90 -7.68 -3.02 -10.42
N GLY A 91 -7.44 -2.72 -9.14
CA GLY A 91 -6.74 -3.62 -8.21
C GLY A 91 -5.28 -3.88 -8.58
N VAL A 92 -4.59 -2.87 -9.13
CA VAL A 92 -3.18 -3.00 -9.57
C VAL A 92 -2.23 -1.97 -8.93
N GLY A 93 -2.73 -0.84 -8.42
CA GLY A 93 -1.90 0.28 -7.97
C GLY A 93 -0.79 -0.11 -7.00
N ALA A 94 -1.16 -0.64 -5.84
CA ALA A 94 -0.21 -1.02 -4.80
C ALA A 94 0.80 -2.10 -5.25
N SER A 95 0.36 -3.08 -6.05
CA SER A 95 1.24 -4.12 -6.58
C SER A 95 2.17 -3.61 -7.67
N VAL A 96 1.75 -2.63 -8.47
CA VAL A 96 2.61 -1.92 -9.43
C VAL A 96 3.65 -1.08 -8.70
N VAL A 97 3.27 -0.35 -7.64
CA VAL A 97 4.24 0.40 -6.82
C VAL A 97 5.29 -0.54 -6.23
N ASN A 98 4.87 -1.68 -5.67
CA ASN A 98 5.79 -2.67 -5.13
C ASN A 98 6.73 -3.26 -6.20
N ALA A 99 6.20 -3.55 -7.39
CA ALA A 99 6.98 -4.09 -8.50
C ALA A 99 8.03 -3.10 -9.05
N LEU A 100 7.81 -1.80 -8.90
CA LEU A 100 8.67 -0.72 -9.42
C LEU A 100 9.51 -0.05 -8.31
N SER A 101 9.69 -0.75 -7.19
CA SER A 101 10.47 -0.29 -6.04
C SER A 101 11.65 -1.22 -5.76
N GLU A 102 12.80 -0.64 -5.39
CA GLU A 102 13.94 -1.39 -4.83
C GLU A 102 13.49 -2.15 -3.57
N TRP A 103 12.74 -1.45 -2.73
CA TRP A 103 12.11 -1.98 -1.53
C TRP A 103 10.81 -1.22 -1.20
N LEU A 104 9.92 -1.93 -0.52
CA LEU A 104 8.67 -1.40 0.02
C LEU A 104 8.42 -2.00 1.40
N GLU A 105 8.05 -1.16 2.34
CA GLU A 105 7.59 -1.55 3.68
C GLU A 105 6.15 -1.09 3.88
N VAL A 106 5.35 -1.96 4.49
CA VAL A 106 4.00 -1.62 4.92
C VAL A 106 3.83 -1.91 6.39
N GLU A 107 3.42 -0.90 7.14
CA GLU A 107 3.01 -0.98 8.53
C GLU A 107 1.50 -0.75 8.65
N ILE A 108 0.83 -1.64 9.39
CA ILE A 108 -0.64 -1.63 9.52
C ILE A 108 -0.99 -1.58 11.01
N HIS A 109 -1.79 -0.57 11.34
CA HIS A 109 -2.39 -0.40 12.64
C HIS A 109 -3.83 -0.91 12.58
N ARG A 110 -4.10 -2.07 13.19
CA ARG A 110 -5.43 -2.68 13.15
C ARG A 110 -5.67 -3.62 14.33
N ASP A 111 -6.89 -3.63 14.86
CA ASP A 111 -7.34 -4.52 15.95
C ASP A 111 -6.42 -4.46 17.18
N GLY A 112 -5.94 -3.25 17.50
CA GLY A 112 -5.05 -2.97 18.63
C GLY A 112 -3.61 -3.47 18.46
N ASN A 113 -3.20 -3.84 17.25
CA ASN A 113 -1.87 -4.38 16.98
C ASN A 113 -1.19 -3.64 15.81
N ILE A 114 0.15 -3.66 15.83
CA ILE A 114 1.01 -3.19 14.74
C ILE A 114 1.46 -4.42 13.96
N TYR A 115 1.24 -4.41 12.66
CA TYR A 115 1.73 -5.42 11.73
C TYR A 115 2.70 -4.80 10.74
N HIS A 116 3.68 -5.55 10.29
CA HIS A 116 4.68 -5.08 9.35
C HIS A 116 5.00 -6.17 8.32
N GLN A 117 5.17 -5.77 7.06
CA GLN A 117 5.71 -6.63 6.01
C GLN A 117 6.66 -5.83 5.13
N SER A 118 7.78 -6.43 4.75
CA SER A 118 8.77 -5.82 3.86
C SER A 118 8.89 -6.61 2.56
N PHE A 119 9.14 -5.90 1.47
CA PHE A 119 9.36 -6.39 0.12
C PHE A 119 10.63 -5.76 -0.45
N LYS A 120 11.28 -6.46 -1.38
CA LYS A 120 12.49 -5.98 -2.06
C LYS A 120 12.65 -6.63 -3.42
N ASN A 121 13.53 -6.09 -4.25
CA ASN A 121 13.84 -6.61 -5.58
C ASN A 121 12.58 -6.73 -6.46
N GLY A 122 11.90 -5.61 -6.70
CA GLY A 122 10.69 -5.58 -7.52
C GLY A 122 9.51 -6.34 -6.89
N GLY A 123 9.35 -6.20 -5.58
CA GLY A 123 8.16 -6.66 -4.86
C GLY A 123 8.19 -8.09 -4.31
N SER A 124 9.35 -8.75 -4.28
CA SER A 124 9.49 -10.05 -3.62
C SER A 124 9.39 -9.91 -2.09
N PRO A 125 8.53 -10.70 -1.40
CA PRO A 125 8.45 -10.66 0.05
C PRO A 125 9.81 -10.97 0.69
N SER A 126 10.29 -10.07 1.56
CA SER A 126 11.52 -10.27 2.34
C SER A 126 11.25 -10.65 3.79
N SER A 127 10.00 -10.51 4.21
CA SER A 127 9.45 -11.04 5.44
C SER A 127 8.04 -11.59 5.18
N GLY A 128 7.56 -12.45 6.08
CA GLY A 128 6.11 -12.62 6.24
C GLY A 128 5.47 -11.38 6.89
N LEU A 129 4.15 -11.39 7.02
CA LEU A 129 3.43 -10.40 7.83
C LEU A 129 3.68 -10.67 9.31
N VAL A 130 4.45 -9.80 9.96
CA VAL A 130 4.86 -9.97 11.36
C VAL A 130 4.11 -8.99 12.27
N LYS A 131 3.71 -9.45 13.45
CA LYS A 131 3.15 -8.59 14.50
C LYS A 131 4.28 -7.95 15.29
N LYS A 132 4.40 -6.62 15.24
CA LYS A 132 5.46 -5.84 15.87
C LYS A 132 5.13 -5.35 17.28
N GLY A 133 3.85 -5.21 17.61
CA GLY A 133 3.46 -4.70 18.92
C GLY A 133 1.98 -4.41 19.07
N LYS A 134 1.67 -3.62 20.10
CA LYS A 134 0.33 -3.12 20.42
C LYS A 134 0.23 -1.63 20.07
N THR A 135 -0.96 -1.20 19.66
CA THR A 135 -1.25 0.21 19.36
C THR A 135 -2.70 0.54 19.71
N LYS A 136 -3.00 1.82 19.89
CA LYS A 136 -4.38 2.34 19.93
C LYS A 136 -4.78 3.00 18.61
N LYS A 137 -3.84 3.15 17.66
CA LYS A 137 -4.06 3.75 16.34
C LYS A 137 -4.74 2.75 15.41
N THR A 138 -5.35 3.28 14.36
CA THR A 138 -5.70 2.56 13.13
C THR A 138 -5.07 3.26 11.94
N GLY A 139 -4.90 2.55 10.83
CA GLY A 139 -4.39 3.13 9.60
C GLY A 139 -3.35 2.28 8.91
N THR A 140 -2.80 2.81 7.83
CA THR A 140 -1.74 2.17 7.05
C THR A 140 -0.65 3.17 6.73
N LYS A 141 0.59 2.72 6.89
CA LYS A 141 1.78 3.42 6.43
C LYS A 141 2.48 2.58 5.37
N VAL A 142 2.61 3.12 4.17
CA VAL A 142 3.41 2.52 3.10
C VAL A 142 4.63 3.39 2.88
N THR A 143 5.81 2.79 2.93
CA THR A 143 7.06 3.46 2.56
C THR A 143 7.69 2.70 1.42
N PHE A 144 8.09 3.38 0.35
CA PHE A 144 8.72 2.75 -0.79
C PHE A 144 9.87 3.58 -1.34
N LYS A 145 10.87 2.89 -1.89
CA LYS A 145 12.00 3.47 -2.60
C LYS A 145 11.88 3.08 -4.09
N PRO A 146 11.58 4.04 -4.98
CA PRO A 146 11.52 3.77 -6.42
C PRO A 146 12.83 3.17 -6.95
N ASP A 147 12.73 2.23 -7.89
CA ASP A 147 13.88 1.56 -8.51
C ASP A 147 14.64 2.48 -9.47
N ASP A 148 15.87 2.84 -9.12
CA ASP A 148 16.73 3.73 -9.91
C ASP A 148 17.21 3.13 -11.24
N THR A 149 17.04 1.83 -11.45
CA THR A 149 17.31 1.17 -12.73
C THR A 149 16.14 1.29 -13.70
N ILE A 150 14.96 1.70 -13.22
CA ILE A 150 13.74 1.88 -14.00
C ILE A 150 13.49 3.37 -14.34
N PHE A 151 13.76 4.28 -13.41
CA PHE A 151 13.39 5.71 -13.48
C PHE A 151 14.55 6.67 -13.79
#